data_AF-A0A937LNY1-F1
#
_entry.id   AF-A0A937LNY1-F1
#
_cell.length_a   1.000
_cell.length_b   1.000
_cell.length_c   1.000
_cell.angle_alpha   90.00
_cell.angle_beta   90.00
_cell.angle_gamma   90.00
#
_symmetry.space_group_name_H-M   'P 1'
#
loop_
_entity.id
_entity.type
_entity.pdbx_description
1 polymer ?
#
loop_
_entity_poly.entity_id
_entity_poly.type
_entity_poly.pdbx_seq_one_letter_code
_entity_poly.pdbx_strand_id
1 'polypeptide(L)'
;MRTLVSTIGDYEMRKNKVALSLSPLGLLTLAACGGSGGSVGVASSDGSSGSGITVNGKVQKGPLSDAFVFLDYNSNELYDDGTGANAMEPSVRSDANGDFSLIATQENFSIIATTDQTTVDTSSGVVLDGVTLKAPLASSMLTPATTLMEEGNLTASQVVQVLGLPNTIDPLTFDAFADGVDTNQALAVEKASHQIMTVINAFAAAAEGAGASQADSFEVAL
;
A
#
# COMPACT_ATOMS: atom_id res chain seq x y z
N MET A 1 12.81 66.66 -28.26
CA MET A 1 13.98 66.73 -27.36
C MET A 1 13.64 65.86 -26.15
N ARG A 2 14.23 64.71 -25.80
CA ARG A 2 15.37 63.84 -26.18
C ARG A 2 14.89 62.41 -25.82
N THR A 3 15.00 61.35 -26.65
CA THR A 3 16.19 60.51 -26.92
C THR A 3 16.60 59.57 -25.75
N LEU A 4 16.21 58.28 -25.89
CA LEU A 4 16.99 57.02 -25.78
C LEU A 4 17.54 56.43 -24.45
N VAL A 5 17.29 55.10 -24.32
CA VAL A 5 18.24 53.97 -24.11
C VAL A 5 18.59 53.48 -22.69
N SER A 6 18.28 52.17 -22.49
CA SER A 6 19.04 51.04 -21.89
C SER A 6 20.23 51.30 -20.98
N THR A 7 20.41 50.49 -19.91
CA THR A 7 21.58 49.59 -19.71
C THR A 7 21.45 48.74 -18.43
N ILE A 8 21.97 47.52 -18.56
CA ILE A 8 22.15 46.41 -17.62
C ILE A 8 23.45 46.58 -16.80
N GLY A 9 23.52 46.06 -15.56
CA GLY A 9 24.74 45.95 -14.72
C GLY A 9 24.69 46.93 -13.54
N ASP A 10 24.94 46.59 -12.28
CA ASP A 10 25.94 45.67 -11.74
C ASP A 10 25.46 45.07 -10.40
N TYR A 11 25.56 43.75 -10.21
CA TYR A 11 25.40 43.12 -8.89
C TYR A 11 26.78 42.72 -8.37
N GLU A 12 27.33 43.56 -7.49
CA GLU A 12 28.60 43.34 -6.79
C GLU A 12 28.52 42.10 -5.87
N MET A 13 29.20 41.03 -6.26
CA MET A 13 29.40 39.84 -5.43
C MET A 13 30.40 40.14 -4.30
N ARG A 14 29.87 40.43 -3.10
CA ARG A 14 30.69 40.51 -1.88
C ARG A 14 31.29 39.14 -1.55
N LYS A 15 32.61 39.02 -1.73
CA LYS A 15 33.43 37.88 -1.32
C LYS A 15 33.43 37.75 0.21
N ASN A 16 32.62 36.83 0.75
CA ASN A 16 32.68 36.49 2.17
C ASN A 16 33.73 35.38 2.36
N LYS A 17 34.86 35.74 2.97
CA LYS A 17 35.93 34.82 3.35
C LYS A 17 35.44 33.99 4.54
N VAL A 18 35.11 32.73 4.33
CA VAL A 18 34.86 31.78 5.43
C VAL A 18 36.15 31.03 5.71
N ALA A 19 36.77 31.37 6.84
CA ALA A 19 37.95 30.71 7.36
C ALA A 19 37.59 29.31 7.88
N LEU A 20 38.34 28.29 7.45
CA LEU A 20 38.32 26.97 8.05
C LEU A 20 38.89 27.03 9.46
N SER A 21 38.07 26.68 10.45
CA SER A 21 38.50 26.39 11.82
C SER A 21 38.25 24.90 12.07
N LEU A 22 39.31 24.11 12.02
CA LEU A 22 39.34 22.73 12.54
C LEU A 22 39.63 22.82 14.03
N SER A 23 38.75 22.26 14.86
CA SER A 23 39.05 22.04 16.28
C SER A 23 38.61 20.63 16.71
N PRO A 24 39.44 19.88 17.45
CA PRO A 24 39.25 18.47 17.75
C PRO A 24 38.76 18.26 19.19
N LEU A 25 37.50 17.87 19.36
CA LEU A 25 36.94 17.30 20.59
C LEU A 25 35.96 16.22 20.11
N GLY A 26 35.89 14.99 20.59
CA GLY A 26 36.39 14.35 21.79
C GLY A 26 35.51 13.11 21.93
N LEU A 27 36.15 11.94 21.99
CA LEU A 27 35.54 10.61 22.04
C LEU A 27 34.50 10.48 23.17
N LEU A 28 33.27 10.08 22.86
CA LEU A 28 32.32 9.56 23.87
C LEU A 28 31.72 8.23 23.38
N THR A 29 32.30 7.13 23.86
CA THR A 29 31.80 5.77 23.65
C THR A 29 30.65 5.51 24.61
N LEU A 30 29.41 5.52 24.11
CA LEU A 30 28.24 5.03 24.85
C LEU A 30 28.14 3.51 24.68
N ALA A 31 28.53 2.78 25.72
CA ALA A 31 28.13 1.40 25.90
C ALA A 31 26.69 1.39 26.44
N ALA A 32 25.73 1.01 25.58
CA ALA A 32 24.39 0.64 26.02
C ALA A 32 24.29 -0.90 26.00
N CYS A 33 24.44 -1.46 27.20
CA CYS A 33 24.02 -2.80 27.56
C CYS A 33 22.50 -2.77 27.76
N GLY A 34 21.75 -3.51 26.96
CA GLY A 34 20.29 -3.62 27.05
C GLY A 34 19.82 -4.92 26.41
N GLY A 35 19.26 -5.82 27.22
CA GLY A 35 19.04 -7.23 26.91
C GLY A 35 17.99 -7.57 25.85
N SER A 36 18.30 -8.63 25.12
CA SER A 36 17.50 -9.87 24.95
C SER A 36 15.99 -9.76 24.66
N GLY A 37 15.61 -10.12 23.43
CA GLY A 37 14.41 -10.93 23.16
C GLY A 37 13.65 -10.57 21.88
N GLY A 38 13.67 -11.47 20.88
CA GLY A 38 12.73 -11.47 19.75
C GLY A 38 13.35 -11.14 18.39
N SER A 39 13.85 -12.15 17.70
CA SER A 39 14.32 -12.07 16.31
C SER A 39 13.15 -11.84 15.34
N VAL A 40 12.98 -10.60 14.86
CA VAL A 40 12.33 -10.35 13.57
C VAL A 40 13.40 -10.59 12.50
N GLY A 41 13.22 -11.66 11.72
CA GLY A 41 14.13 -12.03 10.65
C GLY A 41 14.04 -11.07 9.48
N VAL A 42 14.77 -9.95 9.56
CA VAL A 42 15.11 -9.14 8.38
C VAL A 42 16.21 -9.89 7.61
N ALA A 43 15.82 -10.69 6.63
CA ALA A 43 16.77 -11.28 5.70
C ALA A 43 17.36 -10.16 4.84
N SER A 44 18.50 -9.60 5.28
CA SER A 44 19.37 -8.81 4.44
C SER A 44 20.00 -9.75 3.41
N SER A 45 19.50 -9.73 2.19
CA SER A 45 20.20 -10.30 1.04
C SER A 45 20.94 -9.17 0.33
N ASP A 46 22.27 -9.24 0.44
CA ASP A 46 23.24 -8.42 -0.27
C ASP A 46 23.21 -8.77 -1.78
N GLY A 47 22.93 -7.80 -2.64
CA GLY A 47 23.02 -7.98 -4.09
C GLY A 47 22.21 -6.99 -4.93
N SER A 48 22.87 -5.88 -5.31
CA SER A 48 22.48 -4.89 -6.32
C SER A 48 21.82 -3.61 -5.77
N SER A 49 22.56 -2.51 -5.88
CA SER A 49 22.15 -1.15 -5.56
C SER A 49 20.96 -0.69 -6.40
N GLY A 50 19.75 -0.96 -5.93
CA GLY A 50 18.55 -0.18 -6.20
C GLY A 50 18.22 0.63 -4.96
N SER A 51 18.12 1.95 -5.08
CA SER A 51 17.71 2.86 -3.99
C SER A 51 16.21 2.73 -3.76
N GLY A 52 15.75 1.61 -3.20
CA GLY A 52 14.33 1.40 -2.93
C GLY A 52 14.06 0.41 -1.79
N ILE A 53 12.87 0.52 -1.20
CA ILE A 53 12.37 -0.31 -0.10
C ILE A 53 11.49 -1.40 -0.71
N THR A 54 11.77 -2.67 -0.42
CA THR A 54 10.91 -3.77 -0.86
C THR A 54 9.61 -3.79 -0.06
N VAL A 55 8.48 -3.76 -0.75
CA VAL A 55 7.14 -3.87 -0.21
C VAL A 55 6.57 -5.22 -0.64
N ASN A 56 6.26 -6.08 0.33
CA ASN A 56 5.66 -7.38 0.09
C ASN A 56 4.29 -7.44 0.75
N GLY A 57 3.39 -8.20 0.15
CA GLY A 57 2.10 -8.48 0.75
C GLY A 57 1.29 -9.48 -0.05
N LYS A 58 0.05 -9.66 0.38
CA LYS A 58 -0.93 -10.54 -0.27
C LYS A 58 -2.21 -9.80 -0.57
N VAL A 59 -2.79 -10.06 -1.75
CA VAL A 59 -4.14 -9.63 -2.10
C VAL A 59 -5.09 -10.80 -1.87
N GLN A 60 -6.04 -10.64 -0.94
CA GLN A 60 -6.83 -11.76 -0.44
C GLN A 60 -8.30 -11.41 -0.11
N LYS A 61 -9.21 -12.01 -0.87
CA LYS A 61 -10.59 -12.32 -0.48
C LYS A 61 -10.71 -13.82 -0.25
N GLY A 62 -10.46 -14.60 -1.32
CA GLY A 62 -9.52 -15.72 -1.29
C GLY A 62 -8.24 -15.28 -2.01
N PRO A 63 -7.19 -16.10 -2.16
CA PRO A 63 -5.97 -15.66 -2.83
C PRO A 63 -6.31 -15.17 -4.25
N LEU A 64 -6.06 -13.90 -4.53
CA LEU A 64 -6.41 -13.29 -5.81
C LEU A 64 -5.21 -13.39 -6.75
N SER A 65 -5.29 -14.28 -7.74
CA SER A 65 -4.32 -14.39 -8.83
C SER A 65 -4.52 -13.27 -9.83
N ASP A 66 -3.44 -12.71 -10.35
CA ASP A 66 -3.46 -11.65 -11.37
C ASP A 66 -4.21 -10.37 -10.94
N ALA A 67 -4.26 -10.05 -9.65
CA ALA A 67 -4.70 -8.73 -9.19
C ALA A 67 -3.62 -7.69 -9.50
N PHE A 68 -4.01 -6.51 -9.97
CA PHE A 68 -3.09 -5.42 -10.28
C PHE A 68 -2.79 -4.62 -9.02
N VAL A 69 -1.55 -4.69 -8.53
CA VAL A 69 -1.11 -3.97 -7.33
C VAL A 69 -0.17 -2.86 -7.74
N PHE A 70 -0.37 -1.67 -7.20
CA PHE A 70 0.52 -0.53 -7.41
C PHE A 70 0.74 0.27 -6.13
N LEU A 71 1.87 1.00 -6.10
CA LEU A 71 2.17 1.97 -5.05
C LEU A 71 1.71 3.35 -5.52
N ASP A 72 0.63 3.85 -4.94
CA ASP A 72 0.11 5.19 -5.21
C ASP A 72 0.97 6.23 -4.48
N TYR A 73 1.71 7.02 -5.24
CA TYR A 73 2.64 8.02 -4.71
C TYR A 73 2.05 9.40 -4.54
N ASN A 74 0.99 9.73 -5.26
CA ASN A 74 0.41 11.07 -5.24
C ASN A 74 -0.96 11.13 -4.54
N SER A 75 -1.42 9.99 -3.99
CA SER A 75 -2.67 9.84 -3.26
C SER A 75 -3.90 10.19 -4.10
N ASN A 76 -3.84 9.93 -5.41
CA ASN A 76 -4.96 10.11 -6.33
C ASN A 76 -5.76 8.81 -6.53
N GLU A 77 -5.28 7.69 -5.97
CA GLU A 77 -5.87 6.35 -6.06
C GLU A 77 -5.96 5.76 -7.48
N LEU A 78 -5.23 6.36 -8.42
CA LEU A 78 -5.19 6.00 -9.83
C LEU A 78 -3.77 5.68 -10.23
N TYR A 79 -3.61 4.53 -10.88
CA TYR A 79 -2.31 4.13 -11.38
C TYR A 79 -1.77 5.11 -12.43
N ASP A 80 -0.58 5.64 -12.17
CA ASP A 80 0.15 6.48 -13.10
C ASP A 80 1.24 5.70 -13.86
N ASP A 81 1.06 5.56 -15.17
CA ASP A 81 1.98 4.85 -16.09
C ASP A 81 3.20 5.69 -16.52
N GLY A 82 3.44 6.82 -15.83
CA GLY A 82 4.53 7.74 -16.14
C GLY A 82 4.34 8.53 -17.44
N THR A 83 3.14 8.53 -18.03
CA THR A 83 2.82 9.39 -19.18
C THR A 83 2.28 10.74 -18.74
N GLY A 84 2.41 11.75 -19.62
CA GLY A 84 1.91 13.09 -19.36
C GLY A 84 2.67 13.81 -18.25
N ALA A 85 1.93 14.31 -17.25
CA ALA A 85 2.49 15.06 -16.12
C ALA A 85 2.75 14.18 -14.87
N ASN A 86 2.37 12.91 -14.92
CA ASN A 86 2.41 12.02 -13.76
C ASN A 86 3.70 11.20 -13.76
N ALA A 87 4.20 10.89 -12.56
CA ALA A 87 5.37 10.05 -12.39
C ALA A 87 4.96 8.57 -12.50
N MET A 88 5.84 7.72 -13.02
CA MET A 88 5.60 6.27 -13.07
C MET A 88 5.50 5.70 -11.65
N GLU A 89 4.42 4.98 -11.39
CA GLU A 89 4.21 4.23 -10.16
C GLU A 89 4.64 2.78 -10.33
N PRO A 90 5.32 2.18 -9.33
CA PRO A 90 5.63 0.76 -9.35
C PRO A 90 4.35 -0.06 -9.30
N SER A 91 4.23 -1.04 -10.20
CA SER A 91 3.11 -1.96 -10.24
C SER A 91 3.54 -3.38 -10.61
N VAL A 92 2.71 -4.35 -10.21
CA VAL A 92 2.91 -5.78 -10.43
C VAL A 92 1.57 -6.50 -10.43
N ARG A 93 1.51 -7.69 -11.04
CA ARG A 93 0.39 -8.62 -10.88
C ARG A 93 0.69 -9.60 -9.76
N SER A 94 -0.27 -9.85 -8.87
CA SER A 94 -0.12 -10.87 -7.83
C SER A 94 -0.04 -12.28 -8.44
N ASP A 95 0.64 -13.18 -7.75
CA ASP A 95 0.75 -14.58 -8.16
C ASP A 95 -0.49 -15.41 -7.78
N ALA A 96 -0.47 -16.72 -8.05
CA ALA A 96 -1.59 -17.63 -7.78
C ALA A 96 -2.00 -17.72 -6.29
N ASN A 97 -1.11 -17.35 -5.37
CA ASN A 97 -1.35 -17.29 -3.94
C ASN A 97 -1.67 -15.86 -3.46
N GLY A 98 -1.86 -14.93 -4.40
CA GLY A 98 -2.11 -13.52 -4.14
C GLY A 98 -0.87 -12.75 -3.70
N ASP A 99 0.33 -13.36 -3.70
CA ASP A 99 1.56 -12.71 -3.27
C ASP A 99 2.00 -11.66 -4.30
N PHE A 100 2.53 -10.53 -3.81
CA PHE A 100 3.16 -9.51 -4.64
C PHE A 100 4.44 -8.97 -3.97
N SER A 101 5.35 -8.47 -4.80
CA SER A 101 6.57 -7.78 -4.36
C SER A 101 6.84 -6.59 -5.26
N LEU A 102 6.96 -5.41 -4.65
CA LEU A 102 7.23 -4.13 -5.30
C LEU A 102 8.45 -3.48 -4.69
N ILE A 103 9.10 -2.59 -5.44
CA ILE A 103 10.19 -1.77 -4.94
C ILE A 103 9.69 -0.33 -4.89
N ALA A 104 9.48 0.17 -3.67
CA ALA A 104 9.16 1.56 -3.41
C ALA A 104 10.41 2.43 -3.60
N THR A 105 10.28 3.48 -4.40
CA THR A 105 11.31 4.49 -4.68
C THR A 105 11.05 5.79 -3.92
N GLN A 106 9.92 5.89 -3.23
CA GLN A 106 9.53 7.02 -2.38
C GLN A 106 9.16 6.52 -0.97
N GLU A 107 9.25 7.39 0.04
CA GLU A 107 8.95 7.02 1.43
C GLU A 107 7.46 7.02 1.75
N ASN A 108 6.67 7.85 1.06
CA ASN A 108 5.23 7.96 1.26
C ASN A 108 4.50 7.38 0.06
N PHE A 109 3.62 6.43 0.31
CA PHE A 109 2.75 5.82 -0.69
C PHE A 109 1.53 5.21 -0.02
N SER A 110 0.50 4.90 -0.78
CA SER A 110 -0.52 3.93 -0.41
C SER A 110 -0.35 2.67 -1.26
N ILE A 111 -0.81 1.53 -0.76
CA ILE A 111 -0.82 0.28 -1.54
C ILE A 111 -2.25 0.03 -1.97
N ILE A 112 -2.47 -0.08 -3.28
CA ILE A 112 -3.78 -0.33 -3.87
C ILE A 112 -3.70 -1.58 -4.72
N ALA A 113 -4.70 -2.46 -4.58
CA ALA A 113 -4.92 -3.56 -5.48
C ALA A 113 -6.25 -3.35 -6.21
N THR A 114 -6.23 -3.50 -7.53
CA THR A 114 -7.43 -3.48 -8.37
C THR A 114 -7.57 -4.82 -9.07
N THR A 115 -8.80 -5.26 -9.25
CA THR A 115 -9.10 -6.52 -9.92
C THR A 115 -9.75 -6.27 -11.26
N ASP A 116 -9.46 -7.13 -12.24
CA ASP A 116 -10.06 -7.06 -13.57
C ASP A 116 -10.53 -8.43 -14.06
N GLN A 117 -10.99 -8.53 -15.32
CA GLN A 117 -11.43 -9.79 -15.93
C GLN A 117 -10.38 -10.91 -15.96
N THR A 118 -9.11 -10.62 -15.68
CA THR A 118 -8.04 -11.61 -15.56
C THR A 118 -7.80 -12.05 -14.11
N THR A 119 -8.30 -11.30 -13.14
CA THR A 119 -8.13 -11.61 -11.72
C THR A 119 -9.03 -12.76 -11.29
N VAL A 120 -8.43 -13.84 -10.79
CA VAL A 120 -9.14 -15.05 -10.36
C VAL A 120 -8.97 -15.24 -8.86
N ASP A 121 -10.08 -15.37 -8.15
CA ASP A 121 -10.07 -15.86 -6.79
C ASP A 121 -9.83 -17.37 -6.79
N THR A 122 -8.62 -17.80 -6.42
CA THR A 122 -8.21 -19.21 -6.55
C THR A 122 -8.89 -20.13 -5.55
N SER A 123 -9.50 -19.60 -4.47
CA SER A 123 -10.29 -20.42 -3.54
C SER A 123 -11.64 -20.85 -4.14
N SER A 124 -12.24 -20.00 -4.98
CA SER A 124 -13.54 -20.26 -5.61
C SER A 124 -13.44 -20.63 -7.09
N GLY A 125 -12.33 -20.29 -7.76
CA GLY A 125 -12.14 -20.42 -9.21
C GLY A 125 -12.92 -19.39 -10.03
N VAL A 126 -13.46 -18.35 -9.41
CA VAL A 126 -14.30 -17.33 -10.04
C VAL A 126 -13.48 -16.07 -10.35
N VAL A 127 -13.74 -15.46 -11.50
CA VAL A 127 -13.17 -14.16 -11.86
C VAL A 127 -13.79 -13.07 -10.98
N LEU A 128 -12.96 -12.23 -10.37
CA LEU A 128 -13.38 -11.09 -9.59
C LEU A 128 -12.97 -9.82 -10.33
N ASP A 129 -13.92 -9.13 -10.95
CA ASP A 129 -13.69 -7.93 -11.75
C ASP A 129 -14.19 -6.68 -11.02
N GLY A 130 -13.51 -5.55 -11.21
CA GLY A 130 -13.97 -4.24 -10.77
C GLY A 130 -13.91 -3.97 -9.27
N VAL A 131 -13.03 -4.65 -8.53
CA VAL A 131 -12.86 -4.45 -7.08
C VAL A 131 -11.57 -3.69 -6.81
N THR A 132 -11.65 -2.69 -5.94
CA THR A 132 -10.48 -1.98 -5.41
C THR A 132 -10.30 -2.33 -3.93
N LEU A 133 -9.12 -2.85 -3.57
CA LEU A 133 -8.74 -3.15 -2.20
C LEU A 133 -7.65 -2.19 -1.75
N LYS A 134 -7.80 -1.69 -0.53
CA LYS A 134 -6.87 -0.78 0.14
C LYS A 134 -6.43 -1.37 1.47
N ALA A 135 -5.31 -0.89 1.99
CA ALA A 135 -4.87 -1.24 3.33
C ALA A 135 -4.02 -0.12 3.93
N PRO A 136 -4.03 0.02 5.26
CA PRO A 136 -3.08 0.90 5.94
C PRO A 136 -1.64 0.53 5.61
N LEU A 137 -0.74 1.51 5.57
CA LEU A 137 0.68 1.34 5.22
C LEU A 137 1.44 0.26 6.00
N ALA A 138 0.99 -0.06 7.22
CA ALA A 138 1.61 -1.10 8.05
C ALA A 138 1.12 -2.52 7.72
N SER A 139 0.18 -2.68 6.79
CA SER A 139 -0.41 -3.98 6.46
C SER A 139 0.40 -4.73 5.42
N SER A 140 0.52 -6.04 5.60
CA SER A 140 0.97 -6.97 4.58
C SER A 140 -0.18 -7.61 3.80
N MET A 141 -1.43 -7.20 4.07
CA MET A 141 -2.64 -7.85 3.58
C MET A 141 -3.56 -6.81 2.93
N LEU A 142 -3.84 -6.94 1.63
CA LEU A 142 -4.90 -6.20 0.95
C LEU A 142 -6.15 -7.09 0.90
N THR A 143 -7.10 -6.79 1.78
CA THR A 143 -8.32 -7.59 1.98
C THR A 143 -9.54 -6.68 2.08
N PRO A 144 -10.76 -7.22 1.94
CA PRO A 144 -11.97 -6.45 2.22
C PRO A 144 -11.98 -5.87 3.65
N ALA A 145 -11.40 -6.57 4.63
CA ALA A 145 -11.32 -6.08 6.00
C ALA A 145 -10.38 -4.89 6.16
N THR A 146 -9.18 -4.93 5.57
CA THR A 146 -8.23 -3.80 5.60
C THR A 146 -8.71 -2.62 4.76
N THR A 147 -9.51 -2.88 3.74
CA THR A 147 -10.15 -1.82 2.95
C THR A 147 -11.17 -1.07 3.81
N LEU A 148 -12.03 -1.78 4.55
CA LEU A 148 -12.92 -1.15 5.54
C LEU A 148 -12.17 -0.42 6.65
N MET A 149 -10.96 -0.88 7.01
CA MET A 149 -10.11 -0.15 7.96
C MET A 149 -9.68 1.20 7.41
N GLU A 150 -9.17 1.22 6.18
CA GLU A 150 -8.67 2.43 5.52
C GLU A 150 -9.82 3.42 5.26
N GLU A 151 -10.89 2.97 4.63
CA GLU A 151 -12.04 3.80 4.23
C GLU A 151 -12.90 4.23 5.43
N GLY A 152 -13.12 3.30 6.35
CA GLY A 152 -13.89 3.55 7.56
C GLY A 152 -13.11 4.26 8.66
N ASN A 153 -11.80 4.52 8.45
CA ASN A 153 -10.87 5.00 9.47
C ASN A 153 -11.00 4.19 10.78
N LEU A 154 -11.05 2.85 10.63
CA LEU A 154 -11.25 1.91 11.73
C LEU A 154 -9.92 1.28 12.14
N THR A 155 -9.73 1.13 13.44
CA THR A 155 -8.61 0.33 13.98
C THR A 155 -8.84 -1.16 13.75
N ALA A 156 -7.75 -1.95 13.76
CA ALA A 156 -7.82 -3.40 13.63
C ALA A 156 -8.78 -4.03 14.65
N SER A 157 -8.75 -3.57 15.90
CA SER A 157 -9.64 -4.04 16.98
C SER A 157 -11.11 -3.74 16.71
N GLN A 158 -11.42 -2.55 16.18
CA GLN A 158 -12.79 -2.19 15.81
C GLN A 158 -13.30 -3.07 14.67
N VAL A 159 -12.49 -3.32 13.64
CA VAL A 159 -12.89 -4.19 12.53
C VAL A 159 -13.08 -5.63 12.99
N VAL A 160 -12.18 -6.18 13.82
CA VAL A 160 -12.35 -7.50 14.44
C VAL A 160 -13.67 -7.58 15.21
N GLN A 161 -14.01 -6.56 15.99
CA GLN A 161 -15.27 -6.51 16.74
C GLN A 161 -16.50 -6.43 15.83
N VAL A 162 -16.48 -5.54 14.83
CA VAL A 162 -17.61 -5.33 13.90
C VAL A 162 -17.87 -6.58 13.05
N LEU A 163 -16.81 -7.24 12.59
CA LEU A 163 -16.90 -8.45 11.78
C LEU A 163 -17.11 -9.73 12.61
N GLY A 164 -17.11 -9.62 13.94
CA GLY A 164 -17.26 -10.76 14.84
C GLY A 164 -16.12 -11.77 14.73
N LEU A 165 -14.92 -11.32 14.38
CA LEU A 165 -13.73 -12.16 14.26
C LEU A 165 -13.16 -12.49 15.65
N PRO A 166 -12.44 -13.62 15.79
CA PRO A 166 -11.69 -13.90 17.01
C PRO A 166 -10.67 -12.79 17.32
N ASN A 167 -10.53 -12.42 18.59
CA ASN A 167 -9.60 -11.37 19.04
C ASN A 167 -8.11 -11.74 18.90
N THR A 168 -7.82 -12.98 18.51
CA THR A 168 -6.47 -13.47 18.16
C THR A 168 -6.08 -13.13 16.72
N ILE A 169 -7.03 -12.67 15.90
CA ILE A 169 -6.81 -12.29 14.51
C ILE A 169 -6.34 -10.84 14.44
N ASP A 170 -5.25 -10.63 13.73
CA ASP A 170 -4.84 -9.31 13.28
C ASP A 170 -5.14 -9.17 11.78
N PRO A 171 -6.14 -8.37 11.37
CA PRO A 171 -6.50 -8.20 9.96
C PRO A 171 -5.37 -7.63 9.10
N LEU A 172 -4.37 -6.99 9.70
CA LEU A 172 -3.25 -6.40 8.96
C LEU A 172 -2.21 -7.42 8.50
N THR A 173 -2.18 -8.62 9.12
CA THR A 173 -1.12 -9.62 8.93
C THR A 173 -1.63 -11.06 8.77
N PHE A 174 -2.89 -11.33 9.10
CA PHE A 174 -3.44 -12.69 9.09
C PHE A 174 -3.74 -13.20 7.67
N ASP A 175 -3.03 -14.25 7.28
CA ASP A 175 -3.29 -15.03 6.06
C ASP A 175 -4.21 -16.22 6.39
N ALA A 176 -5.40 -16.23 5.79
CA ALA A 176 -6.42 -17.26 6.03
C ALA A 176 -6.18 -18.53 5.20
N PHE A 177 -5.25 -18.49 4.24
CA PHE A 177 -4.93 -19.57 3.30
C PHE A 177 -3.51 -20.11 3.51
N ALA A 178 -2.75 -19.57 4.46
CA ALA A 178 -1.44 -20.07 4.85
C ALA A 178 -1.48 -21.52 5.35
N ASP A 179 -0.43 -22.27 5.05
CA ASP A 179 -0.27 -23.65 5.53
C ASP A 179 -0.28 -23.73 7.06
N GLY A 180 -1.11 -24.62 7.60
CA GLY A 180 -1.17 -24.89 9.04
C GLY A 180 -1.92 -23.84 9.87
N VAL A 181 -2.60 -22.88 9.23
CA VAL A 181 -3.51 -21.96 9.92
C VAL A 181 -4.66 -22.73 10.59
N ASP A 182 -5.15 -22.21 11.72
CA ASP A 182 -6.33 -22.79 12.37
C ASP A 182 -7.56 -22.66 11.44
N THR A 183 -8.18 -23.80 11.14
CA THR A 183 -9.26 -23.87 10.15
C THR A 183 -10.50 -23.08 10.55
N ASN A 184 -10.77 -22.94 11.86
CA ASN A 184 -11.94 -22.18 12.32
C ASN A 184 -11.70 -20.67 12.18
N GLN A 185 -10.47 -20.23 12.48
CA GLN A 185 -10.03 -18.86 12.28
C GLN A 185 -10.00 -18.47 10.81
N ALA A 186 -9.39 -19.29 9.96
CA ALA A 186 -9.40 -19.12 8.51
C ALA A 186 -10.83 -19.00 7.95
N LEU A 187 -11.71 -19.92 8.33
CA LEU A 187 -13.10 -19.91 7.89
C LEU A 187 -13.88 -18.68 8.39
N ALA A 188 -13.59 -18.18 9.60
CA ALA A 188 -14.22 -16.97 10.13
C ALA A 188 -13.84 -15.74 9.29
N VAL A 189 -12.55 -15.59 8.97
CA VAL A 189 -12.04 -14.50 8.14
C VAL A 189 -12.58 -14.59 6.71
N GLU A 190 -12.56 -15.78 6.11
CA GLU A 190 -13.10 -16.01 4.76
C GLU A 190 -14.60 -15.68 4.70
N LYS A 191 -15.39 -16.10 5.69
CA LYS A 191 -16.82 -15.75 5.78
C LYS A 191 -17.04 -14.24 5.87
N ALA A 192 -16.26 -13.55 6.70
CA ALA A 192 -16.35 -12.10 6.83
C ALA A 192 -16.02 -11.41 5.50
N SER A 193 -14.93 -11.80 4.84
CA SER A 193 -14.55 -11.30 3.51
C SER A 193 -15.64 -11.51 2.47
N HIS A 194 -16.26 -12.69 2.44
CA HIS A 194 -17.39 -12.98 1.55
C HIS A 194 -18.63 -12.14 1.87
N GLN A 195 -18.96 -11.94 3.15
CA GLN A 195 -20.10 -11.13 3.56
C GLN A 195 -19.92 -9.66 3.15
N ILE A 196 -18.74 -9.10 3.41
CA ILE A 196 -18.38 -7.73 3.01
C ILE A 196 -18.54 -7.56 1.50
N MET A 197 -17.88 -8.43 0.72
CA MET A 197 -17.92 -8.33 -0.75
C MET A 197 -19.32 -8.58 -1.32
N THR A 198 -20.12 -9.44 -0.71
CA THR A 198 -21.51 -9.67 -1.14
C THR A 198 -22.36 -8.41 -0.95
N VAL A 199 -22.18 -7.72 0.17
CA VAL A 199 -22.92 -6.49 0.47
C VAL A 199 -22.45 -5.36 -0.47
N ILE A 200 -21.14 -5.17 -0.64
CA ILE A 200 -20.59 -4.16 -1.54
C ILE A 200 -21.05 -4.41 -2.98
N ASN A 201 -20.94 -5.65 -3.49
CA ASN A 201 -21.39 -5.98 -4.84
C ASN A 201 -22.90 -5.76 -5.02
N ALA A 202 -23.72 -5.98 -3.98
CA ALA A 202 -25.16 -5.71 -4.05
C ALA A 202 -25.47 -4.20 -4.14
N PHE A 203 -24.73 -3.37 -3.41
CA PHE A 203 -24.84 -1.91 -3.50
C PHE A 203 -24.29 -1.39 -4.83
N ALA A 204 -23.14 -1.90 -5.26
CA ALA A 204 -22.53 -1.56 -6.54
C ALA A 204 -23.46 -1.90 -7.70
N ALA A 205 -24.05 -3.10 -7.72
CA ALA A 205 -25.03 -3.49 -8.74
C ALA A 205 -26.28 -2.57 -8.75
N ALA A 206 -26.70 -2.06 -7.59
CA ALA A 206 -27.79 -1.09 -7.52
C ALA A 206 -27.39 0.28 -8.10
N ALA A 207 -26.15 0.72 -7.87
CA ALA A 207 -25.59 1.95 -8.42
C ALA A 207 -25.34 1.86 -9.94
N GLU A 208 -24.80 0.74 -10.43
CA GLU A 208 -24.67 0.44 -11.85
C GLU A 208 -26.05 0.44 -12.54
N GLY A 209 -27.06 -0.14 -11.89
CA GLY A 209 -28.45 -0.10 -12.35
C GLY A 209 -29.04 1.31 -12.44
N ALA A 210 -28.47 2.28 -11.70
CA ALA A 210 -28.80 3.70 -11.78
C ALA A 210 -27.94 4.48 -12.80
N GLY A 211 -26.98 3.81 -13.46
CA GLY A 211 -26.18 4.36 -14.56
C GLY A 211 -24.72 4.72 -14.22
N ALA A 212 -24.20 4.34 -13.05
CA ALA A 212 -22.79 4.49 -12.71
C ALA A 212 -21.91 3.41 -13.39
N SER A 213 -20.60 3.67 -13.53
CA SER A 213 -19.65 2.64 -13.98
C SER A 213 -19.38 1.64 -12.85
N GLN A 214 -18.84 0.45 -13.16
CA GLN A 214 -18.59 -0.60 -12.15
C GLN A 214 -17.60 -0.15 -11.08
N ALA A 215 -16.47 0.44 -11.48
CA ALA A 215 -15.45 0.93 -10.55
C ALA A 215 -16.02 2.03 -9.64
N ASP A 216 -16.70 3.03 -10.23
CA ASP A 216 -17.34 4.10 -9.45
C ASP A 216 -18.44 3.55 -8.52
N SER A 217 -19.13 2.50 -8.95
CA SER A 217 -20.20 1.87 -8.15
C SER A 217 -19.65 1.12 -6.95
N PHE A 218 -18.47 0.50 -7.08
CA PHE A 218 -17.78 -0.12 -5.97
C PHE A 218 -17.30 0.94 -4.97
N GLU A 219 -16.71 2.03 -5.46
CA GLU A 219 -16.26 3.15 -4.61
C GLU A 219 -17.42 3.77 -3.82
N VAL A 220 -18.58 4.01 -4.46
CA VAL A 220 -19.79 4.53 -3.80
C VAL A 220 -20.39 3.54 -2.78
N ALA A 221 -20.15 2.26 -2.95
CA ALA A 221 -20.71 1.21 -2.10
C ALA A 221 -19.91 0.94 -0.82
N LEU A 222 -18.70 1.49 -0.72
CA LEU A 222 -17.72 1.29 0.34
C LEU A 222 -17.84 2.38 1.43
#